data_AF-A0A841K793-F1
#
_entry.id   AF-A0A841K793-F1
#
_cell.length_a   1.000
_cell.length_b   1.000
_cell.length_c   1.000
_cell.angle_alpha   90.00
_cell.angle_beta   90.00
_cell.angle_gamma   90.00
#
_symmetry.space_group_name_H-M   'P 1'
#
loop_
_entity.id
_entity.type
_entity.pdbx_description
1 polymer ?
#
loop_
_entity_poly.entity_id
_entity_poly.type
_entity_poly.pdbx_seq_one_letter_code
_entity_poly.pdbx_strand_id
1 'polypeptide(L)'
;MSTIVSLPDQQTATLPKRSYLNSEYGLKSWLLTGDHKRIAILYLISITFFFFIGGAMAGLIRLELLTPQTDLMAADTYNKLFTMHGIIMIFLFLVPSVPATIGNFLIPIMVGAKDLAFPKINLLSWYLYIIGGTLTLAALISGGVDTGWTFTTPLSTHYLNTHVITAGLAIFVAGFSSIFTGLNFIVTIHRMRAPGMTWFRLPLFVWSHYAASILMVLGTPVLAIALVLVLLERTIGIGVFDPAKGGDPLLFQHLFWFYSHPAVYIMILPGMGVISEVISTFSRKRVFGYTAVAFSSVAIAVFGFFVWEHHMFVMGVSNYSALVFSLLTMLVAVPSAIKIFNWSATLYKGSITFETPMLYAFGFIGLFTIGGLTGVFLGSLGMDIHLTETYFIVAHFHFVMVGGMLMAFLSGVHFWWPKMTGRMYPEGLSKLAALVTFIGFILTFFPQFIVGYLGMPRRYAAYPPEFQVLNVLSTAGASVLGVGYLLPMLYLTWSLKYGKIAGANPWQATGLEWQIQSPPLTENFLETPIVDYEAYDYEWLANKTKNEVTTVG
;
A
#
# COMPACT_ATOMS: atom_id res chain seq x y z
N MET A 1 -10.21 21.01 30.15
CA MET A 1 -10.02 19.74 30.86
C MET A 1 -8.66 19.19 30.47
N SER A 2 -7.82 18.84 31.45
CA SER A 2 -6.41 18.49 31.25
C SER A 2 -6.27 17.15 30.52
N THR A 3 -5.87 17.21 29.26
CA THR A 3 -5.56 16.01 28.47
C THR A 3 -4.06 15.79 28.43
N ILE A 4 -3.51 15.28 29.53
CA ILE A 4 -2.33 14.42 29.47
C ILE A 4 -2.88 13.02 29.71
N VAL A 5 -3.24 12.33 28.63
CA VAL A 5 -3.73 10.95 28.70
C VAL A 5 -2.50 10.07 28.89
N SER A 6 -2.27 9.61 30.11
CA SER A 6 -1.31 8.53 30.33
C SER A 6 -1.84 7.27 29.64
N LEU A 7 -1.00 6.66 28.80
CA LEU A 7 -1.30 5.33 28.27
C LEU A 7 -1.45 4.34 29.44
N PRO A 8 -2.28 3.29 29.30
CA PRO A 8 -2.47 2.33 30.38
C PRO A 8 -1.15 1.66 30.75
N ASP A 9 -0.91 1.45 32.04
CA ASP A 9 0.23 0.66 32.47
C ASP A 9 0.08 -0.79 31.96
N GLN A 10 1.14 -1.29 31.35
CA GLN A 10 1.19 -2.64 30.77
C GLN A 10 1.86 -3.64 31.73
N GLN A 11 2.30 -3.23 32.92
CA GLN A 11 3.00 -4.11 33.87
C GLN A 11 2.17 -5.31 34.33
N THR A 12 0.84 -5.17 34.39
CA THR A 12 -0.08 -6.25 34.77
C THR A 12 -0.61 -7.04 33.58
N ALA A 13 -0.23 -6.69 32.35
CA ALA A 13 -0.68 -7.38 31.15
C ALA A 13 -0.09 -8.80 31.09
N THR A 14 -0.95 -9.78 30.78
CA THR A 14 -0.54 -11.17 30.59
C THR A 14 -0.93 -11.64 29.20
N LEU A 15 -0.12 -12.54 28.64
CA LEU A 15 -0.44 -13.16 27.36
C LEU A 15 -1.64 -14.10 27.55
N PRO A 16 -2.61 -14.10 26.62
CA PRO A 16 -3.77 -14.94 26.76
C PRO A 16 -3.42 -16.42 26.58
N LYS A 17 -4.09 -17.29 27.34
CA LYS A 17 -3.87 -18.75 27.27
C LYS A 17 -4.17 -19.31 25.88
N ARG A 18 -5.22 -18.81 25.23
CA ARG A 18 -5.64 -19.20 23.88
C ARG A 18 -5.78 -17.96 23.00
N SER A 19 -5.29 -18.08 21.77
CA SER A 19 -5.32 -17.05 20.73
C SER A 19 -5.29 -17.74 19.36
N TYR A 20 -5.45 -16.96 18.29
CA TYR A 20 -5.30 -17.45 16.92
C TYR A 20 -3.89 -18.00 16.63
N LEU A 21 -2.86 -17.58 17.38
CA LEU A 21 -1.47 -18.03 17.20
C LEU A 21 -1.22 -19.44 17.76
N ASN A 22 -1.92 -19.82 18.83
CA ASN A 22 -1.64 -21.05 19.60
C ASN A 22 -2.86 -21.96 19.76
N SER A 23 -3.97 -21.70 19.05
CA SER A 23 -5.15 -22.56 19.02
C SER A 23 -4.86 -23.94 18.41
N GLU A 24 -3.99 -23.96 17.40
CA GLU A 24 -3.49 -25.16 16.73
C GLU A 24 -1.99 -25.01 16.43
N TYR A 25 -1.26 -26.12 16.45
CA TYR A 25 0.19 -26.16 16.26
C TYR A 25 0.59 -26.87 14.95
N GLY A 26 1.81 -26.56 14.48
CA GLY A 26 2.42 -27.21 13.33
C GLY A 26 2.08 -26.55 11.99
N LEU A 27 2.88 -26.88 10.96
CA LEU A 27 2.84 -26.21 9.65
C LEU A 27 1.50 -26.37 8.92
N LYS A 28 0.86 -27.55 9.03
CA LYS A 28 -0.46 -27.81 8.43
C LYS A 28 -1.53 -26.83 8.93
N SER A 29 -1.47 -26.45 10.21
CA SER A 29 -2.44 -25.51 10.80
C SER A 29 -2.31 -24.09 10.26
N TRP A 30 -1.17 -23.74 9.65
CA TRP A 30 -0.96 -22.46 8.97
C TRP A 30 -1.29 -22.55 7.49
N LEU A 31 -0.78 -23.59 6.81
CA LEU A 31 -0.94 -23.74 5.36
C LEU A 31 -2.37 -24.15 4.93
N LEU A 32 -3.16 -24.74 5.82
CA LEU A 32 -4.54 -25.16 5.54
C LEU A 32 -5.57 -24.36 6.35
N THR A 33 -5.18 -23.21 6.90
CA THR A 33 -6.03 -22.43 7.80
C THR A 33 -7.17 -21.72 7.06
N GLY A 34 -8.33 -21.62 7.71
CA GLY A 34 -9.38 -20.68 7.30
C GLY A 34 -9.26 -19.30 7.95
N ASP A 35 -8.48 -19.18 9.04
CA ASP A 35 -8.47 -17.98 9.87
C ASP A 35 -7.83 -16.79 9.15
N HIS A 36 -8.62 -15.75 8.88
CA HIS A 36 -8.16 -14.51 8.25
C HIS A 36 -6.93 -13.88 8.92
N LYS A 37 -6.77 -14.02 10.24
CA LYS A 37 -5.61 -13.49 10.98
C LYS A 37 -4.34 -14.24 10.62
N ARG A 38 -4.41 -15.57 10.52
CA ARG A 38 -3.25 -16.39 10.10
C ARG A 38 -2.88 -16.11 8.65
N ILE A 39 -3.88 -16.02 7.77
CA ILE A 39 -3.67 -15.69 6.34
C ILE A 39 -3.04 -14.30 6.19
N ALA A 40 -3.48 -13.31 6.97
CA ALA A 40 -2.88 -11.99 7.01
C ALA A 40 -1.39 -12.01 7.42
N ILE A 41 -1.02 -12.84 8.41
CA ILE A 41 0.39 -13.03 8.81
C ILE A 41 1.19 -13.72 7.70
N LEU A 42 0.61 -14.70 7.01
CA LEU A 42 1.25 -15.32 5.84
C LEU A 42 1.52 -14.28 4.74
N TYR A 43 0.56 -13.40 4.44
CA TYR A 43 0.77 -12.27 3.55
C TYR A 43 1.87 -11.35 4.08
N LEU A 44 1.87 -10.98 5.37
CA LEU A 44 2.85 -10.08 5.96
C LEU A 44 4.28 -10.61 5.76
N ILE A 45 4.51 -11.89 6.05
CA ILE A 45 5.80 -12.55 5.83
C ILE A 45 6.19 -12.51 4.35
N SER A 46 5.23 -12.84 3.47
CA SER A 46 5.48 -12.95 2.03
C SER A 46 5.81 -11.59 1.40
N ILE A 47 5.03 -10.55 1.71
CA ILE A 47 5.29 -9.20 1.19
C ILE A 47 6.61 -8.63 1.74
N THR A 48 7.00 -8.95 2.98
CA THR A 48 8.28 -8.51 3.55
C THR A 48 9.45 -9.15 2.79
N PHE A 49 9.32 -10.43 2.41
CA PHE A 49 10.32 -11.11 1.58
C PHE A 49 10.46 -10.44 0.20
N PHE A 50 9.36 -10.19 -0.51
CA PHE A 50 9.40 -9.51 -1.81
C PHE A 50 9.87 -8.05 -1.72
N PHE A 51 9.51 -7.34 -0.64
CA PHE A 51 10.01 -6.00 -0.36
C PHE A 51 11.53 -5.98 -0.25
N PHE A 52 12.13 -6.95 0.43
CA PHE A 52 13.58 -7.04 0.53
C PHE A 52 14.25 -7.24 -0.84
N ILE A 53 13.71 -8.13 -1.67
CA ILE A 53 14.22 -8.36 -3.03
C ILE A 53 14.08 -7.10 -3.88
N GLY A 54 12.90 -6.45 -3.87
CA GLY A 54 12.64 -5.21 -4.58
C GLY A 54 13.55 -4.06 -4.13
N GLY A 55 13.73 -3.90 -2.82
CA GLY A 55 14.59 -2.90 -2.20
C GLY A 55 16.08 -3.13 -2.49
N ALA A 56 16.54 -4.38 -2.49
CA ALA A 56 17.91 -4.71 -2.87
C ALA A 56 18.22 -4.32 -4.32
N MET A 57 17.30 -4.61 -5.26
CA MET A 57 17.45 -4.16 -6.65
C MET A 57 17.45 -2.63 -6.77
N ALA A 58 16.62 -1.93 -5.99
CA ALA A 58 16.65 -0.46 -5.94
C ALA A 58 18.02 0.08 -5.46
N GLY A 59 18.59 -0.56 -4.43
CA GLY A 59 19.93 -0.26 -3.95
C GLY A 59 20.99 -0.43 -5.05
N LEU A 60 20.95 -1.55 -5.79
CA LEU A 60 21.87 -1.80 -6.91
C LEU A 60 21.73 -0.76 -8.03
N ILE A 61 20.49 -0.39 -8.38
CA ILE A 61 20.23 0.67 -9.37
C ILE A 61 20.85 1.99 -8.91
N ARG A 62 20.70 2.35 -7.63
CA ARG A 62 21.28 3.58 -7.09
C ARG A 62 22.80 3.54 -6.99
N LEU A 63 23.38 2.36 -6.72
CA LEU A 63 24.83 2.17 -6.72
C LEU A 63 25.41 2.34 -8.13
N GLU A 64 24.77 1.81 -9.17
CA GLU A 64 25.16 2.06 -10.58
C GLU A 64 25.15 3.56 -10.89
N LEU A 65 24.11 4.26 -10.45
CA LEU A 65 23.94 5.69 -10.72
C LEU A 65 24.77 6.59 -9.79
N LEU A 66 25.81 6.08 -9.14
CA LEU A 66 26.72 6.90 -8.33
C LEU A 66 27.70 7.69 -9.22
N THR A 67 28.08 7.12 -10.37
CA THR A 67 28.98 7.72 -11.35
C THR A 67 28.25 7.97 -12.68
N PRO A 68 28.67 8.96 -13.48
CA PRO A 68 27.97 9.31 -14.74
C PRO A 68 28.05 8.23 -15.82
N GLN A 69 29.14 7.47 -15.86
CA GLN A 69 29.37 6.39 -16.81
C GLN A 69 29.04 5.06 -16.16
N THR A 70 28.54 4.10 -16.93
CA THR A 70 28.28 2.75 -16.40
C THR A 70 29.58 2.08 -15.98
N ASP A 71 29.66 1.62 -14.72
CA ASP A 71 30.88 1.00 -14.16
C ASP A 71 30.63 -0.25 -13.31
N LEU A 72 29.41 -0.48 -12.81
CA LEU A 72 29.07 -1.62 -11.96
C LEU A 72 28.32 -2.73 -12.73
N MET A 73 27.45 -2.38 -13.69
CA MET A 73 26.71 -3.35 -14.51
C MET A 73 26.53 -2.91 -15.96
N ALA A 74 26.35 -3.90 -16.85
CA ALA A 74 26.01 -3.64 -18.24
C ALA A 74 24.59 -3.04 -18.37
N ALA A 75 24.36 -2.25 -19.42
CA ALA A 75 23.08 -1.57 -19.64
C ALA A 75 21.87 -2.53 -19.75
N ASP A 76 22.05 -3.73 -20.30
CA ASP A 76 20.98 -4.74 -20.36
C ASP A 76 20.63 -5.27 -18.95
N THR A 77 21.64 -5.42 -18.09
CA THR A 77 21.48 -5.85 -16.69
C THR A 77 20.77 -4.77 -15.89
N TYR A 78 21.12 -3.50 -16.09
CA TYR A 78 20.40 -2.37 -15.52
C TYR A 78 18.92 -2.37 -15.94
N ASN A 79 18.64 -2.60 -17.23
CA ASN A 79 17.27 -2.68 -17.74
C ASN A 79 16.45 -3.78 -17.09
N LYS A 80 17.07 -4.96 -16.88
CA LYS A 80 16.47 -6.08 -16.16
C LYS A 80 16.19 -5.74 -14.71
N LEU A 81 17.14 -5.11 -14.01
CA LEU A 81 16.99 -4.76 -12.59
C LEU A 81 15.86 -3.75 -12.36
N PHE A 82 15.81 -2.65 -13.12
CA PHE A 82 14.74 -1.66 -12.89
C PHE A 82 13.36 -2.22 -13.26
N THR A 83 13.30 -3.08 -14.28
CA THR A 83 12.06 -3.74 -14.70
C THR A 83 11.56 -4.67 -13.59
N MET A 84 12.42 -5.55 -13.10
CA MET A 84 12.08 -6.51 -12.04
C MET A 84 11.80 -5.82 -10.70
N HIS A 85 12.52 -4.74 -10.38
CA HIS A 85 12.19 -3.86 -9.25
C HIS A 85 10.75 -3.35 -9.35
N GLY A 86 10.37 -2.76 -10.50
CA GLY A 86 9.01 -2.27 -10.72
C GLY A 86 7.96 -3.38 -10.57
N ILE A 87 8.17 -4.54 -11.20
CA ILE A 87 7.24 -5.68 -11.14
C ILE A 87 7.05 -6.16 -9.70
N ILE A 88 8.16 -6.41 -8.98
CA ILE A 88 8.11 -6.93 -7.60
C ILE A 88 7.48 -5.90 -6.67
N MET A 89 7.91 -4.64 -6.73
CA MET A 89 7.40 -3.62 -5.81
C MET A 89 5.93 -3.30 -6.03
N ILE A 90 5.45 -3.28 -7.27
CA ILE A 90 4.04 -2.96 -7.56
C ILE A 90 3.15 -4.16 -7.26
N PHE A 91 3.38 -5.28 -7.94
CA PHE A 91 2.46 -6.42 -7.90
C PHE A 91 2.64 -7.30 -6.67
N LEU A 92 3.86 -7.40 -6.15
CA LEU A 92 4.16 -8.31 -5.03
C LEU A 92 4.30 -7.60 -3.69
N PHE A 93 4.47 -6.27 -3.66
CA PHE A 93 4.51 -5.52 -2.41
C PHE A 93 3.35 -4.53 -2.26
N LEU A 94 3.26 -3.50 -3.10
CA LEU A 94 2.35 -2.37 -2.90
C LEU A 94 0.87 -2.76 -3.00
N VAL A 95 0.45 -3.46 -4.06
CA VAL A 95 -0.95 -3.90 -4.24
C VAL A 95 -1.44 -4.73 -3.05
N PRO A 96 -0.74 -5.79 -2.60
CA PRO A 96 -1.21 -6.59 -1.47
C PRO A 96 -0.92 -5.96 -0.10
N SER A 97 -0.03 -4.96 0.01
CA SER A 97 0.54 -4.49 1.29
C SER A 97 -0.49 -4.30 2.40
N VAL A 98 -1.30 -3.24 2.38
CA VAL A 98 -2.31 -2.98 3.41
C VAL A 98 -3.55 -3.87 3.24
N PRO A 99 -4.15 -4.05 2.04
CA PRO A 99 -5.35 -4.88 1.89
C PRO A 99 -5.18 -6.32 2.39
N ALA A 100 -4.13 -7.02 1.94
CA ALA A 100 -3.98 -8.44 2.19
C ALA A 100 -3.36 -8.75 3.56
N THR A 101 -2.71 -7.77 4.21
CA THR A 101 -2.20 -7.91 5.58
C THR A 101 -3.16 -7.29 6.59
N ILE A 102 -3.13 -5.97 6.76
CA ILE A 102 -3.86 -5.23 7.78
C ILE A 102 -5.38 -5.32 7.51
N GLY A 103 -5.81 -5.20 6.25
CA GLY A 103 -7.22 -5.34 5.86
C GLY A 103 -7.77 -6.73 6.17
N ASN A 104 -7.06 -7.77 5.73
CA ASN A 104 -7.44 -9.17 5.97
C ASN A 104 -7.49 -9.48 7.48
N PHE A 105 -6.54 -8.94 8.25
CA PHE A 105 -6.53 -9.10 9.70
C PHE A 105 -7.69 -8.37 10.39
N LEU A 106 -7.98 -7.13 10.01
CA LEU A 106 -8.85 -6.24 10.80
C LEU A 106 -10.28 -6.15 10.31
N ILE A 107 -10.58 -6.29 9.01
CA ILE A 107 -11.94 -6.06 8.49
C ILE A 107 -12.97 -6.92 9.23
N PRO A 108 -12.79 -8.26 9.38
CA PRO A 108 -13.75 -9.07 10.15
C PRO A 108 -13.93 -8.56 11.57
N ILE A 109 -12.84 -8.17 12.25
CA ILE A 109 -12.88 -7.70 13.63
C ILE A 109 -13.62 -6.35 13.71
N MET A 110 -13.29 -5.41 12.83
CA MET A 110 -13.87 -4.06 12.79
C MET A 110 -15.35 -4.06 12.42
N VAL A 111 -15.84 -5.08 11.71
CA VAL A 111 -17.28 -5.25 11.46
C VAL A 111 -17.98 -6.15 12.46
N GLY A 112 -17.27 -6.69 13.46
CA GLY A 112 -17.81 -7.58 14.49
C GLY A 112 -18.13 -9.00 14.00
N ALA A 113 -17.49 -9.44 12.92
CA ALA A 113 -17.60 -10.78 12.37
C ALA A 113 -16.54 -11.74 12.93
N LYS A 114 -16.82 -13.05 12.83
CA LYS A 114 -15.89 -14.12 13.22
C LYS A 114 -14.77 -14.35 12.21
N ASP A 115 -15.06 -14.14 10.93
CA ASP A 115 -14.15 -14.34 9.82
C ASP A 115 -14.65 -13.55 8.59
N LEU A 116 -13.94 -13.62 7.47
CA LEU A 116 -14.40 -13.18 6.16
C LEU A 116 -15.52 -14.09 5.61
N ALA A 117 -16.28 -13.58 4.65
CA ALA A 117 -17.40 -14.29 4.01
C ALA A 117 -16.98 -15.61 3.36
N PHE A 118 -15.78 -15.67 2.78
CA PHE A 118 -15.26 -16.85 2.10
C PHE A 118 -13.85 -17.21 2.60
N PRO A 119 -13.72 -17.92 3.74
CA PRO A 119 -12.41 -18.26 4.32
C PRO A 119 -11.52 -19.10 3.38
N LYS A 120 -12.10 -20.04 2.63
CA LYS A 120 -11.34 -20.86 1.65
C LYS A 120 -10.85 -20.07 0.44
N ILE A 121 -11.65 -19.10 -0.03
CA ILE A 121 -11.23 -18.21 -1.13
C ILE A 121 -10.11 -17.28 -0.64
N ASN A 122 -10.15 -16.86 0.63
CA ASN A 122 -9.06 -16.10 1.25
C ASN A 122 -7.75 -16.88 1.30
N LEU A 123 -7.80 -18.18 1.65
CA LEU A 123 -6.59 -19.00 1.62
C LEU A 123 -6.09 -19.20 0.19
N LEU A 124 -7.01 -19.45 -0.75
CA LEU A 124 -6.68 -19.60 -2.17
C LEU A 124 -6.03 -18.34 -2.75
N SER A 125 -6.48 -17.15 -2.34
CA SER A 125 -5.86 -15.90 -2.80
C SER A 125 -4.38 -15.85 -2.40
N TRP A 126 -4.04 -16.25 -1.17
CA TRP A 126 -2.64 -16.28 -0.74
C TRP A 126 -1.80 -17.27 -1.58
N TYR A 127 -2.33 -18.45 -1.88
CA TYR A 127 -1.63 -19.41 -2.75
C TYR A 127 -1.43 -18.88 -4.17
N LEU A 128 -2.43 -18.26 -4.78
CA LEU A 128 -2.29 -17.64 -6.10
C LEU A 128 -1.22 -16.54 -6.09
N TYR A 129 -1.19 -15.74 -5.03
CA TYR A 129 -0.16 -14.73 -4.83
C TYR A 129 1.25 -15.35 -4.73
N ILE A 130 1.43 -16.43 -3.95
CA ILE A 130 2.72 -17.14 -3.86
C ILE A 130 3.11 -17.77 -5.20
N ILE A 131 2.17 -18.35 -5.94
CA ILE A 131 2.43 -18.91 -7.27
C ILE A 131 2.90 -17.80 -8.23
N GLY A 132 2.20 -16.66 -8.28
CA GLY A 132 2.62 -15.50 -9.07
C GLY A 132 4.00 -14.97 -8.64
N GLY A 133 4.25 -14.88 -7.33
CA GLY A 133 5.56 -14.50 -6.81
C GLY A 133 6.67 -15.47 -7.21
N THR A 134 6.41 -16.78 -7.13
CA THR A 134 7.36 -17.83 -7.52
C THR A 134 7.68 -17.76 -9.02
N LEU A 135 6.66 -17.57 -9.88
CA LEU A 135 6.87 -17.39 -11.31
C LEU A 135 7.67 -16.11 -11.62
N THR A 136 7.44 -15.03 -10.88
CA THR A 136 8.23 -13.80 -10.99
C THR A 136 9.70 -14.04 -10.65
N LEU A 137 9.99 -14.80 -9.58
CA LEU A 137 11.36 -15.18 -9.23
C LEU A 137 11.97 -16.13 -10.25
N ALA A 138 11.20 -17.06 -10.81
CA ALA A 138 11.66 -17.92 -11.89
C ALA A 138 12.07 -17.09 -13.12
N ALA A 139 11.28 -16.07 -13.49
CA ALA A 139 11.64 -15.13 -14.55
C ALA A 139 12.94 -14.36 -14.22
N LEU A 140 13.08 -13.87 -12.98
CA LEU A 140 14.28 -13.18 -12.51
C LEU A 140 15.54 -14.06 -12.64
N ILE A 141 15.50 -15.26 -12.07
CA ILE A 141 16.63 -16.20 -12.03
C ILE A 141 17.00 -16.69 -13.44
N SER A 142 16.01 -16.81 -14.33
CA SER A 142 16.23 -17.29 -15.70
C SER A 142 16.78 -16.22 -16.65
N GLY A 143 16.94 -14.97 -16.21
CA GLY A 143 17.53 -13.88 -17.01
C GLY A 143 16.74 -12.56 -17.02
N GLY A 144 15.63 -12.48 -16.29
CA GLY A 144 14.85 -11.26 -16.09
C GLY A 144 13.98 -10.84 -17.29
N VAL A 145 13.41 -9.65 -17.16
CA VAL A 145 12.60 -8.96 -18.17
C VAL A 145 13.15 -7.55 -18.33
N ASP A 146 13.26 -7.03 -19.55
CA ASP A 146 13.92 -5.76 -19.87
C ASP A 146 13.01 -4.76 -20.61
N THR A 147 11.68 -4.95 -20.52
CA THR A 147 10.66 -4.11 -21.17
C THR A 147 10.21 -2.92 -20.30
N GLY A 148 10.72 -2.79 -19.08
CA GLY A 148 10.04 -2.06 -18.01
C GLY A 148 8.80 -2.79 -17.51
N TRP A 149 8.34 -2.43 -16.30
CA TRP A 149 7.16 -3.03 -15.67
C TRP A 149 5.84 -2.73 -16.40
N THR A 150 5.87 -1.82 -17.38
CA THR A 150 4.71 -1.43 -18.20
C THR A 150 4.50 -2.33 -19.42
N PHE A 151 5.45 -3.20 -19.76
CA PHE A 151 5.34 -4.16 -20.88
C PHE A 151 4.87 -3.51 -22.19
N THR A 152 5.31 -2.28 -22.48
CA THR A 152 4.84 -1.50 -23.64
C THR A 152 5.04 -2.27 -24.96
N THR A 153 3.98 -2.43 -25.75
CA THR A 153 4.05 -2.90 -27.14
C THR A 153 4.47 -1.75 -28.05
N PRO A 154 5.21 -2.01 -29.15
CA PRO A 154 5.63 -3.33 -29.66
C PRO A 154 6.91 -3.88 -29.00
N LEU A 155 7.57 -3.13 -28.10
CA LEU A 155 8.84 -3.54 -27.48
C LEU A 155 8.74 -4.91 -26.79
N SER A 156 7.66 -5.11 -26.03
CA SER A 156 7.37 -6.34 -25.29
C SER A 156 6.83 -7.49 -26.12
N THR A 157 6.42 -7.29 -27.38
CA THR A 157 5.85 -8.35 -28.24
C THR A 157 6.79 -8.75 -29.37
N HIS A 158 7.49 -7.80 -29.99
CA HIS A 158 8.28 -8.06 -31.21
C HIS A 158 9.79 -7.93 -31.02
N TYR A 159 10.26 -7.04 -30.15
CA TYR A 159 11.67 -6.64 -30.15
C TYR A 159 12.51 -7.33 -29.08
N LEU A 160 11.90 -7.72 -27.95
CA LEU A 160 12.61 -8.35 -26.84
C LEU A 160 12.15 -9.80 -26.63
N ASN A 161 13.13 -10.69 -26.42
CA ASN A 161 12.93 -12.13 -26.21
C ASN A 161 13.28 -12.58 -24.77
N THR A 162 13.20 -11.65 -23.81
CA THR A 162 13.35 -11.93 -22.38
C THR A 162 12.09 -12.61 -21.82
N HIS A 163 12.05 -12.87 -20.50
CA HIS A 163 11.02 -13.69 -19.84
C HIS A 163 9.65 -12.98 -19.68
N VAL A 164 9.24 -12.20 -20.68
CA VAL A 164 7.97 -11.44 -20.73
C VAL A 164 6.77 -12.36 -20.51
N ILE A 165 6.74 -13.53 -21.14
CA ILE A 165 5.64 -14.51 -21.00
C ILE A 165 5.53 -14.99 -19.56
N THR A 166 6.66 -15.38 -18.95
CA THR A 166 6.69 -15.88 -17.57
C THR A 166 6.25 -14.80 -16.59
N ALA A 167 6.74 -13.56 -16.75
CA ALA A 167 6.33 -12.44 -15.92
C ALA A 167 4.86 -12.03 -16.14
N GLY A 168 4.37 -12.05 -17.37
CA GLY A 168 2.96 -11.79 -17.69
C GLY A 168 2.04 -12.84 -17.05
N LEU A 169 2.39 -14.12 -17.13
CA LEU A 169 1.67 -15.20 -16.45
C LEU A 169 1.71 -15.03 -14.92
N ALA A 170 2.88 -14.64 -14.37
CA ALA A 170 3.03 -14.38 -12.94
C ALA A 170 2.06 -13.30 -12.46
N ILE A 171 1.98 -12.17 -13.17
CA ILE A 171 1.09 -11.05 -12.85
C ILE A 171 -0.38 -11.45 -13.04
N PHE A 172 -0.70 -12.20 -14.10
CA PHE A 172 -2.05 -12.72 -14.33
C PHE A 172 -2.54 -13.56 -13.14
N VAL A 173 -1.73 -14.51 -12.67
CA VAL A 173 -2.06 -15.37 -11.53
C VAL A 173 -2.19 -14.55 -10.23
N ALA A 174 -1.25 -13.62 -9.98
CA ALA A 174 -1.33 -12.72 -8.83
C ALA A 174 -2.57 -11.80 -8.89
N GLY A 175 -3.04 -11.44 -10.09
CA GLY A 175 -4.25 -10.65 -10.30
C GLY A 175 -5.51 -11.32 -9.72
N PHE A 176 -5.64 -12.64 -9.87
CA PHE A 176 -6.76 -13.39 -9.26
C PHE A 176 -6.73 -13.35 -7.73
N SER A 177 -5.54 -13.31 -7.11
CA SER A 177 -5.44 -13.07 -5.67
C SER A 177 -6.09 -11.73 -5.28
N SER A 178 -5.86 -10.68 -6.05
CA SER A 178 -6.44 -9.35 -5.79
C SER A 178 -7.96 -9.35 -5.94
N ILE A 179 -8.47 -9.96 -7.02
CA ILE A 179 -9.92 -10.08 -7.29
C ILE A 179 -10.62 -10.82 -6.14
N PHE A 180 -10.04 -11.94 -5.68
CA PHE A 180 -10.59 -12.73 -4.58
C PHE A 180 -10.60 -11.97 -3.25
N THR A 181 -9.54 -11.23 -2.94
CA THR A 181 -9.49 -10.35 -1.77
C THR A 181 -10.61 -9.29 -1.82
N GLY A 182 -10.73 -8.58 -2.96
CA GLY A 182 -11.75 -7.54 -3.12
C GLY A 182 -13.18 -8.07 -3.02
N LEU A 183 -13.47 -9.19 -3.69
CA LEU A 183 -14.78 -9.84 -3.61
C LEU A 183 -15.13 -10.22 -2.16
N ASN A 184 -14.18 -10.83 -1.45
CA ASN A 184 -14.39 -11.29 -0.09
C ASN A 184 -14.65 -10.13 0.88
N PHE A 185 -13.91 -9.03 0.75
CA PHE A 185 -14.14 -7.83 1.54
C PHE A 185 -15.49 -7.19 1.26
N ILE A 186 -15.90 -7.06 -0.02
CA ILE A 186 -17.22 -6.52 -0.38
C ILE A 186 -18.33 -7.32 0.30
N VAL A 187 -18.31 -8.64 0.16
CA VAL A 187 -19.37 -9.50 0.73
C VAL A 187 -19.36 -9.44 2.25
N THR A 188 -18.18 -9.49 2.89
CA THR A 188 -18.06 -9.39 4.35
C THR A 188 -18.64 -8.08 4.86
N ILE A 189 -18.25 -6.95 4.26
CA ILE A 189 -18.68 -5.61 4.68
C ILE A 189 -20.19 -5.45 4.49
N HIS A 190 -20.78 -5.99 3.42
CA HIS A 190 -22.22 -5.84 3.18
C HIS A 190 -23.10 -6.79 4.00
N ARG A 191 -22.62 -8.02 4.27
CA ARG A 191 -23.47 -9.11 4.76
C ARG A 191 -23.15 -9.61 6.17
N MET A 192 -22.03 -9.20 6.77
CA MET A 192 -21.56 -9.76 8.04
C MET A 192 -21.30 -8.72 9.13
N ARG A 193 -21.76 -7.47 8.93
CA ARG A 193 -21.70 -6.44 9.98
C ARG A 193 -22.51 -6.85 11.21
N ALA A 194 -21.96 -6.54 12.38
CA ALA A 194 -22.61 -6.70 13.66
C ALA A 194 -23.96 -5.94 13.72
N PRO A 195 -24.94 -6.44 14.48
CA PRO A 195 -26.21 -5.74 14.70
C PRO A 195 -26.00 -4.29 15.15
N GLY A 196 -26.78 -3.37 14.57
CA GLY A 196 -26.68 -1.94 14.86
C GLY A 196 -25.59 -1.19 14.08
N MET A 197 -24.62 -1.89 13.46
CA MET A 197 -23.58 -1.24 12.65
C MET A 197 -24.11 -0.81 11.27
N THR A 198 -24.59 0.43 11.20
CA THR A 198 -24.97 1.09 9.95
C THR A 198 -23.74 1.55 9.16
N TRP A 199 -23.93 1.95 7.90
CA TRP A 199 -22.85 2.51 7.07
C TRP A 199 -22.16 3.74 7.70
N PHE A 200 -22.91 4.56 8.45
CA PHE A 200 -22.38 5.74 9.12
C PHE A 200 -21.72 5.46 10.47
N ARG A 201 -21.71 4.19 10.91
CA ARG A 201 -20.99 3.72 12.11
C ARG A 201 -19.74 2.93 11.76
N LEU A 202 -19.44 2.72 10.48
CA LEU A 202 -18.25 2.01 10.04
C LEU A 202 -16.98 2.83 10.29
N PRO A 203 -15.87 2.23 10.72
CA PRO A 203 -14.58 2.88 10.68
C PRO A 203 -14.21 3.31 9.25
N LEU A 204 -13.51 4.44 9.10
CA LEU A 204 -13.05 4.94 7.80
C LEU A 204 -12.03 3.98 7.16
N PHE A 205 -11.31 3.20 7.96
CA PHE A 205 -10.52 2.08 7.45
C PHE A 205 -11.34 1.10 6.60
N VAL A 206 -12.56 0.76 7.04
CA VAL A 206 -13.46 -0.15 6.33
C VAL A 206 -14.01 0.50 5.05
N TRP A 207 -14.36 1.79 5.09
CA TRP A 207 -14.76 2.55 3.89
C TRP A 207 -13.67 2.60 2.83
N SER A 208 -12.42 2.84 3.23
CA SER A 208 -11.27 2.85 2.32
C SER A 208 -10.99 1.48 1.70
N HIS A 209 -11.10 0.40 2.47
CA HIS A 209 -10.96 -0.97 1.94
C HIS A 209 -12.11 -1.34 1.02
N TYR A 210 -13.34 -0.91 1.33
CA TYR A 210 -14.48 -1.09 0.45
C TYR A 210 -14.25 -0.43 -0.91
N ALA A 211 -13.80 0.83 -0.92
CA ALA A 211 -13.48 1.56 -2.15
C ALA A 211 -12.36 0.86 -2.95
N ALA A 212 -11.28 0.43 -2.30
CA ALA A 212 -10.21 -0.33 -2.96
C ALA A 212 -10.71 -1.67 -3.51
N SER A 213 -11.64 -2.34 -2.81
CA SER A 213 -12.18 -3.62 -3.24
C SER A 213 -13.01 -3.51 -4.53
N ILE A 214 -13.74 -2.40 -4.71
CA ILE A 214 -14.45 -2.11 -5.97
C ILE A 214 -13.46 -2.04 -7.13
N LEU A 215 -12.35 -1.32 -6.93
CA LEU A 215 -11.29 -1.19 -7.93
C LEU A 215 -10.63 -2.53 -8.27
N MET A 216 -10.38 -3.38 -7.27
CA MET A 216 -9.82 -4.72 -7.48
C MET A 216 -10.74 -5.60 -8.35
N VAL A 217 -12.04 -5.61 -8.07
CA VAL A 217 -12.99 -6.48 -8.78
C VAL A 217 -13.27 -5.98 -10.20
N LEU A 218 -13.33 -4.67 -10.41
CA LEU A 218 -13.68 -4.09 -11.72
C LEU A 218 -12.45 -3.83 -12.61
N GLY A 219 -11.31 -3.42 -12.03
CA GLY A 219 -10.12 -3.03 -12.78
C GLY A 219 -9.21 -4.21 -13.13
N THR A 220 -8.88 -5.07 -12.16
CA THR A 220 -7.88 -6.15 -12.34
C THR A 220 -8.18 -7.09 -13.51
N PRO A 221 -9.44 -7.45 -13.83
CA PRO A 221 -9.76 -8.25 -15.01
C PRO A 221 -9.24 -7.67 -16.33
N VAL A 222 -9.17 -6.34 -16.47
CA VAL A 222 -8.70 -5.69 -17.71
C VAL A 222 -7.20 -5.93 -17.93
N LEU A 223 -6.38 -5.84 -16.88
CA LEU A 223 -4.97 -6.21 -16.97
C LEU A 223 -4.80 -7.69 -17.32
N ALA A 224 -5.61 -8.56 -16.72
CA ALA A 224 -5.55 -9.99 -17.00
C ALA A 224 -5.77 -10.27 -18.50
N ILE A 225 -6.75 -9.60 -19.11
CA ILE A 225 -7.00 -9.71 -20.56
C ILE A 225 -5.85 -9.11 -21.37
N ALA A 226 -5.32 -7.94 -21.00
CA ALA A 226 -4.20 -7.32 -21.71
C ALA A 226 -2.96 -8.23 -21.76
N LEU A 227 -2.63 -8.90 -20.65
CA LEU A 227 -1.52 -9.85 -20.58
C LEU A 227 -1.78 -11.12 -21.39
N VAL A 228 -3.02 -11.61 -21.42
CA VAL A 228 -3.41 -12.73 -22.29
C VAL A 228 -3.26 -12.35 -23.76
N LEU A 229 -3.66 -11.14 -24.17
CA LEU A 229 -3.50 -10.68 -25.55
C LEU A 229 -2.02 -10.60 -25.95
N VAL A 230 -1.16 -10.07 -25.08
CA VAL A 230 0.31 -10.09 -25.29
C VAL A 230 0.84 -11.51 -25.42
N LEU A 231 0.37 -12.44 -24.58
CA LEU A 231 0.77 -13.85 -24.65
C LEU A 231 0.35 -14.48 -25.99
N LEU A 232 -0.89 -14.28 -26.42
CA LEU A 232 -1.41 -14.83 -27.67
C LEU A 232 -0.68 -14.23 -28.89
N GLU A 233 -0.38 -12.93 -28.88
CA GLU A 233 0.42 -12.27 -29.92
C GLU A 233 1.83 -12.87 -30.00
N ARG A 234 2.48 -13.10 -28.85
CA ARG A 234 3.83 -13.70 -28.81
C ARG A 234 3.87 -15.18 -29.18
N THR A 235 2.81 -15.95 -28.92
CA THR A 235 2.82 -17.42 -29.06
C THR A 235 2.09 -17.93 -30.30
N ILE A 236 0.93 -17.36 -30.61
CA ILE A 236 0.09 -17.73 -31.74
C ILE A 236 0.29 -16.78 -32.92
N GLY A 237 0.86 -15.60 -32.68
CA GLY A 237 1.09 -14.62 -33.74
C GLY A 237 -0.17 -13.88 -34.17
N ILE A 238 -1.20 -13.80 -33.32
CA ILE A 238 -2.33 -12.88 -33.57
C ILE A 238 -1.82 -11.44 -33.54
N GLY A 239 -2.31 -10.57 -34.43
CA GLY A 239 -1.83 -9.19 -34.53
C GLY A 239 -2.79 -8.20 -33.90
N VAL A 240 -2.92 -8.22 -32.57
CA VAL A 240 -3.84 -7.33 -31.84
C VAL A 240 -3.20 -5.95 -31.67
N PHE A 241 -1.91 -5.92 -31.36
CA PHE A 241 -1.12 -4.72 -31.18
C PHE A 241 -0.13 -4.49 -32.33
N ASP A 242 0.02 -5.45 -33.26
CA ASP A 242 0.93 -5.40 -34.41
C ASP A 242 0.34 -4.61 -35.60
N PRO A 243 0.86 -3.41 -35.95
CA PRO A 243 0.39 -2.65 -37.10
C PRO A 243 0.53 -3.39 -38.43
N ALA A 244 1.51 -4.29 -38.58
CA ALA A 244 1.71 -5.05 -39.81
C ALA A 244 0.56 -6.03 -40.10
N LYS A 245 -0.27 -6.31 -39.09
CA LYS A 245 -1.46 -7.17 -39.17
C LYS A 245 -2.77 -6.40 -38.95
N GLY A 246 -2.70 -5.06 -38.92
CA GLY A 246 -3.86 -4.18 -38.68
C GLY A 246 -4.19 -3.93 -37.21
N GLY A 247 -3.32 -4.33 -36.29
CA GLY A 247 -3.43 -4.04 -34.85
C GLY A 247 -2.94 -2.63 -34.48
N ASP A 248 -3.18 -2.24 -33.21
CA ASP A 248 -2.81 -0.92 -32.70
C ASP A 248 -1.98 -1.01 -31.41
N PRO A 249 -0.70 -0.58 -31.39
CA PRO A 249 0.12 -0.53 -30.19
C PRO A 249 -0.45 0.37 -29.08
N LEU A 250 -1.21 1.42 -29.42
CA LEU A 250 -1.83 2.32 -28.43
C LEU A 250 -3.00 1.65 -27.72
N LEU A 251 -3.65 0.65 -28.32
CA LEU A 251 -4.68 -0.14 -27.65
C LEU A 251 -4.14 -0.82 -26.40
N PHE A 252 -2.90 -1.34 -26.45
CA PHE A 252 -2.25 -1.90 -25.26
C PHE A 252 -2.09 -0.84 -24.16
N GLN A 253 -1.68 0.38 -24.51
CA GLN A 253 -1.53 1.47 -23.54
C GLN A 253 -2.87 1.80 -22.87
N HIS A 254 -3.96 1.91 -23.65
CA HIS A 254 -5.28 2.13 -23.08
C HIS A 254 -5.70 1.00 -22.14
N LEU A 255 -5.55 -0.27 -22.52
CA LEU A 255 -5.91 -1.41 -21.66
C LEU A 255 -5.06 -1.48 -20.39
N PHE A 256 -3.75 -1.30 -20.52
CA PHE A 256 -2.81 -1.35 -19.40
C PHE A 256 -3.10 -0.20 -18.43
N TRP A 257 -3.22 1.04 -18.90
CA TRP A 257 -3.44 2.19 -18.02
C TRP A 257 -4.86 2.25 -17.47
N PHE A 258 -5.86 1.76 -18.20
CA PHE A 258 -7.23 1.62 -17.69
C PHE A 258 -7.25 0.80 -16.39
N TYR A 259 -6.39 -0.22 -16.26
CA TYR A 259 -6.17 -0.89 -14.98
C TYR A 259 -5.16 -0.14 -14.09
N SER A 260 -3.96 0.11 -14.61
CA SER A 260 -2.79 0.47 -13.81
C SER A 260 -2.96 1.81 -13.12
N HIS A 261 -3.77 2.72 -13.68
CA HIS A 261 -4.12 3.94 -12.99
C HIS A 261 -5.05 3.68 -11.78
N PRO A 262 -6.24 3.06 -11.91
CA PRO A 262 -7.00 2.58 -10.75
C PRO A 262 -6.20 1.76 -9.74
N ALA A 263 -5.23 0.97 -10.19
CA ALA A 263 -4.39 0.16 -9.31
C ALA A 263 -3.61 1.01 -8.30
N VAL A 264 -3.22 2.23 -8.64
CA VAL A 264 -2.56 3.12 -7.68
C VAL A 264 -3.50 3.55 -6.55
N TYR A 265 -4.81 3.59 -6.82
CA TYR A 265 -5.83 3.83 -5.79
C TYR A 265 -6.13 2.59 -4.95
N ILE A 266 -6.02 1.39 -5.53
CA ILE A 266 -6.02 0.13 -4.76
C ILE A 266 -4.91 0.15 -3.71
N MET A 267 -3.73 0.67 -4.07
CA MET A 267 -2.59 0.79 -3.15
C MET A 267 -2.85 1.85 -2.07
N ILE A 268 -3.17 3.09 -2.44
CA ILE A 268 -3.13 4.22 -1.49
C ILE A 268 -4.37 4.34 -0.59
N LEU A 269 -5.58 4.04 -1.08
CA LEU A 269 -6.83 4.22 -0.31
C LEU A 269 -6.82 3.48 1.03
N PRO A 270 -6.44 2.18 1.09
CA PRO A 270 -6.28 1.45 2.34
C PRO A 270 -5.32 2.14 3.31
N GLY A 271 -4.19 2.65 2.80
CA GLY A 271 -3.22 3.42 3.58
C GLY A 271 -3.84 4.68 4.19
N MET A 272 -4.65 5.43 3.44
CA MET A 272 -5.41 6.57 3.98
C MET A 272 -6.42 6.16 5.06
N GLY A 273 -6.98 4.94 4.95
CA GLY A 273 -7.78 4.33 6.01
C GLY A 273 -6.99 4.20 7.31
N VAL A 274 -5.78 3.64 7.23
CA VAL A 274 -4.85 3.51 8.38
C VAL A 274 -4.59 4.86 9.04
N ILE A 275 -4.28 5.89 8.23
CA ILE A 275 -4.00 7.24 8.74
C ILE A 275 -5.20 7.80 9.50
N SER A 276 -6.43 7.51 9.07
CA SER A 276 -7.63 7.98 9.76
C SER A 276 -7.77 7.37 11.16
N GLU A 277 -7.48 6.07 11.31
CA GLU A 277 -7.50 5.37 12.61
C GLU A 277 -6.43 5.93 13.57
N VAL A 278 -5.21 6.10 13.05
CA VAL A 278 -4.05 6.54 13.83
C VAL A 278 -4.22 7.99 14.28
N ILE A 279 -4.58 8.90 13.37
CA ILE A 279 -4.77 10.32 13.70
C ILE A 279 -5.90 10.50 14.70
N SER A 280 -7.01 9.79 14.54
CA SER A 280 -8.10 9.85 15.51
C SER A 280 -7.65 9.38 16.90
N THR A 281 -6.91 8.27 16.95
CA THR A 281 -6.41 7.69 18.21
C THR A 281 -5.47 8.61 18.95
N PHE A 282 -4.38 9.01 18.31
CA PHE A 282 -3.32 9.77 18.98
C PHE A 282 -3.64 11.26 19.12
N SER A 283 -4.76 11.73 18.57
CA SER A 283 -5.33 13.06 18.86
C SER A 283 -6.51 13.03 19.86
N ARG A 284 -6.98 11.84 20.26
CA ARG A 284 -8.14 11.63 21.15
C ARG A 284 -9.40 12.33 20.67
N LYS A 285 -9.59 12.33 19.35
CA LYS A 285 -10.68 13.09 18.72
C LYS A 285 -11.29 12.28 17.59
N ARG A 286 -12.60 12.41 17.44
CA ARG A 286 -13.32 11.93 16.25
C ARG A 286 -12.72 12.57 15.01
N VAL A 287 -12.66 11.80 13.92
CA VAL A 287 -12.23 12.33 12.62
C VAL A 287 -13.18 13.45 12.20
N PHE A 288 -12.63 14.65 12.03
CA PHE A 288 -13.39 15.79 11.54
C PHE A 288 -13.95 15.47 10.15
N GLY A 289 -15.22 15.76 9.92
CA GLY A 289 -15.90 15.52 8.65
C GLY A 289 -15.90 14.06 8.18
N TYR A 290 -16.15 13.11 9.09
CA TYR A 290 -16.29 11.68 8.82
C TYR A 290 -16.98 11.36 7.48
N THR A 291 -18.17 11.93 7.25
CA THR A 291 -18.96 11.69 6.03
C THR A 291 -18.22 12.11 4.76
N ALA A 292 -17.54 13.26 4.78
CA ALA A 292 -16.73 13.73 3.65
C ALA A 292 -15.51 12.82 3.40
N VAL A 293 -14.89 12.30 4.46
CA VAL A 293 -13.77 11.35 4.34
C VAL A 293 -14.23 10.00 3.79
N ALA A 294 -15.39 9.51 4.20
CA ALA A 294 -15.99 8.27 3.71
C ALA A 294 -16.34 8.36 2.22
N PHE A 295 -17.13 9.36 1.83
CA PHE A 295 -17.54 9.53 0.43
C PHE A 295 -16.39 9.94 -0.49
N SER A 296 -15.35 10.63 0.00
CA SER A 296 -14.14 10.88 -0.80
C SER A 296 -13.38 9.60 -1.15
N SER A 297 -13.39 8.56 -0.29
CA SER A 297 -12.82 7.24 -0.65
C SER A 297 -13.55 6.63 -1.85
N VAL A 298 -14.89 6.65 -1.82
CA VAL A 298 -15.72 6.12 -2.92
C VAL A 298 -15.57 6.97 -4.18
N ALA A 299 -15.53 8.29 -4.05
CA ALA A 299 -15.32 9.20 -5.17
C ALA A 299 -13.98 8.90 -5.88
N ILE A 300 -12.88 8.73 -5.14
CA ILE A 300 -11.58 8.36 -5.72
C ILE A 300 -11.68 7.05 -6.49
N ALA A 301 -12.37 6.04 -5.95
CA ALA A 301 -12.56 4.77 -6.65
C ALA A 301 -13.35 4.93 -7.97
N VAL A 302 -14.38 5.78 -8.00
CA VAL A 302 -15.14 6.05 -9.23
C VAL A 302 -14.30 6.85 -10.23
N PHE A 303 -13.73 7.98 -9.82
CA PHE A 303 -12.93 8.84 -10.69
C PHE A 303 -11.68 8.13 -11.22
N GLY A 304 -11.13 7.15 -10.49
CA GLY A 304 -9.96 6.39 -10.92
C GLY A 304 -10.14 5.72 -12.27
N PHE A 305 -11.36 5.36 -12.66
CA PHE A 305 -11.67 4.79 -13.97
C PHE A 305 -11.78 5.81 -15.10
N PHE A 306 -11.64 7.11 -14.86
CA PHE A 306 -11.86 8.17 -15.85
C PHE A 306 -10.64 9.08 -16.09
N VAL A 307 -9.46 8.64 -15.67
CA VAL A 307 -8.26 9.49 -15.70
C VAL A 307 -7.03 8.81 -16.30
N TRP A 308 -7.13 7.55 -16.76
CA TRP A 308 -5.96 6.77 -17.18
C TRP A 308 -5.17 7.36 -18.35
N GLU A 309 -5.81 8.10 -19.26
CA GLU A 309 -5.16 8.63 -20.46
C GLU A 309 -4.12 9.72 -20.15
N HIS A 310 -4.04 10.23 -18.91
CA HIS A 310 -2.92 11.13 -18.54
C HIS A 310 -1.55 10.45 -18.61
N HIS A 311 -1.50 9.11 -18.67
CA HIS A 311 -0.25 8.39 -18.94
C HIS A 311 0.13 8.37 -20.43
N MET A 312 -0.69 8.98 -21.30
CA MET A 312 -0.62 8.86 -22.75
C MET A 312 -0.57 10.22 -23.47
N PHE A 313 -0.43 11.35 -22.74
CA PHE A 313 -0.51 12.69 -23.33
C PHE A 313 0.51 12.97 -24.43
N VAL A 314 1.68 12.33 -24.40
CA VAL A 314 2.72 12.45 -25.44
C VAL A 314 2.68 11.33 -26.49
N MET A 315 1.68 10.44 -26.45
CA MET A 315 1.56 9.26 -27.31
C MET A 315 0.67 9.47 -28.54
N GLY A 316 0.35 10.72 -28.88
CA GLY A 316 -0.42 11.05 -30.09
C GLY A 316 -1.94 10.86 -29.95
N VAL A 317 -2.47 10.86 -28.73
CA VAL A 317 -3.92 10.85 -28.48
C VAL A 317 -4.58 12.15 -28.94
N SER A 318 -5.89 12.12 -29.16
CA SER A 318 -6.65 13.32 -29.58
C SER A 318 -6.52 14.46 -28.57
N ASN A 319 -6.25 15.67 -29.03
CA ASN A 319 -6.21 16.87 -28.18
C ASN A 319 -7.50 17.07 -27.37
N TYR A 320 -8.65 16.69 -27.93
CA TYR A 320 -9.92 16.77 -27.21
C TYR A 320 -9.96 15.78 -26.03
N SER A 321 -9.50 14.55 -26.25
CA SER A 321 -9.42 13.53 -25.19
C SER A 321 -8.42 13.95 -24.12
N ALA A 322 -7.22 14.39 -24.53
CA ALA A 322 -6.19 14.89 -23.64
C ALA A 322 -6.69 16.03 -22.73
N LEU A 323 -7.44 17.00 -23.29
CA LEU A 323 -8.04 18.10 -22.51
C LEU A 323 -9.04 17.59 -21.47
N VAL A 324 -9.93 16.66 -21.83
CA VAL A 324 -10.92 16.08 -20.90
C VAL A 324 -10.22 15.31 -19.78
N PHE A 325 -9.26 14.46 -20.12
CA PHE A 325 -8.52 13.67 -19.15
C PHE A 325 -7.62 14.51 -18.25
N SER A 326 -7.05 15.62 -18.75
CA SER A 326 -6.32 16.59 -17.93
C SER A 326 -7.24 17.22 -16.88
N LEU A 327 -8.42 17.69 -17.29
CA LEU A 327 -9.41 18.25 -16.37
C LEU A 327 -9.83 17.24 -15.30
N LEU A 328 -10.21 16.02 -15.71
CA LEU A 328 -10.64 14.97 -14.79
C LEU A 328 -9.52 14.58 -13.81
N THR A 329 -8.28 14.51 -14.29
CA THR A 329 -7.11 14.22 -13.45
C THR A 329 -6.91 15.29 -12.37
N MET A 330 -7.03 16.57 -12.73
CA MET A 330 -6.96 17.66 -11.76
C MET A 330 -8.08 17.59 -10.72
N LEU A 331 -9.29 17.17 -11.11
CA LEU A 331 -10.41 17.03 -10.18
C LEU A 331 -10.19 15.92 -9.13
N VAL A 332 -9.38 14.90 -9.42
CA VAL A 332 -9.03 13.86 -8.43
C VAL A 332 -8.21 14.41 -7.25
N ALA A 333 -7.52 15.54 -7.44
CA ALA A 333 -6.84 16.21 -6.33
C ALA A 333 -7.82 16.68 -5.24
N VAL A 334 -9.07 16.99 -5.58
CA VAL A 334 -10.06 17.52 -4.62
C VAL A 334 -10.45 16.49 -3.56
N PRO A 335 -10.91 15.26 -3.88
CA PRO A 335 -11.16 14.22 -2.87
C PRO A 335 -9.94 13.91 -1.98
N SER A 336 -8.73 13.93 -2.55
CA SER A 336 -7.50 13.70 -1.80
C SER A 336 -7.18 14.85 -0.84
N ALA A 337 -7.35 16.09 -1.29
CA ALA A 337 -7.16 17.29 -0.47
C ALA A 337 -8.13 17.34 0.71
N ILE A 338 -9.41 16.98 0.49
CA ILE A 338 -10.41 16.84 1.56
C ILE A 338 -9.82 16.01 2.70
N LYS A 339 -9.30 14.80 2.42
CA LYS A 339 -8.72 13.94 3.46
C LYS A 339 -7.57 14.61 4.23
N ILE A 340 -6.64 15.27 3.53
CA ILE A 340 -5.51 15.99 4.16
C ILE A 340 -5.99 17.10 5.09
N PHE A 341 -6.96 17.90 4.66
CA PHE A 341 -7.54 18.96 5.47
C PHE A 341 -8.35 18.42 6.65
N ASN A 342 -9.11 17.34 6.44
CA ASN A 342 -9.88 16.68 7.49
C ASN A 342 -8.97 16.09 8.58
N TRP A 343 -7.84 15.48 8.22
CA TRP A 343 -6.84 15.03 9.19
C TRP A 343 -6.21 16.21 9.94
N SER A 344 -5.84 17.27 9.23
CA SER A 344 -5.31 18.51 9.85
C SER A 344 -6.30 19.12 10.85
N ALA A 345 -7.59 19.16 10.50
CA ALA A 345 -8.66 19.63 11.38
C ALA A 345 -8.97 18.67 12.55
N THR A 346 -8.70 17.38 12.38
CA THR A 346 -8.78 16.40 13.46
C THR A 346 -7.68 16.66 14.50
N LEU A 347 -6.45 16.96 14.06
CA LEU A 347 -5.35 17.33 14.95
C LEU A 347 -5.61 18.65 15.69
N TYR A 348 -6.26 19.61 15.03
CA TYR A 348 -6.56 20.91 15.63
C TYR A 348 -7.41 20.78 16.91
N LYS A 349 -6.92 21.37 18.02
CA LYS A 349 -7.50 21.25 19.36
C LYS A 349 -7.64 19.80 19.88
N GLY A 350 -6.92 18.86 19.28
CA GLY A 350 -6.78 17.50 19.81
C GLY A 350 -5.69 17.41 20.88
N SER A 351 -5.64 16.28 21.57
CA SER A 351 -4.65 15.96 22.59
C SER A 351 -3.59 15.06 21.97
N ILE A 352 -2.61 15.68 21.31
CA ILE A 352 -1.69 14.98 20.42
C ILE A 352 -0.57 14.30 21.21
N THR A 353 -0.38 13.02 20.93
CA THR A 353 0.71 12.18 21.44
C THR A 353 1.58 11.70 20.28
N PHE A 354 2.88 11.49 20.51
CA PHE A 354 3.90 11.33 19.46
C PHE A 354 4.50 9.92 19.46
N GLU A 355 3.67 8.91 19.63
CA GLU A 355 4.04 7.50 19.49
C GLU A 355 4.46 7.20 18.05
N THR A 356 5.19 6.11 17.87
CA THR A 356 5.73 5.67 16.59
C THR A 356 4.69 5.65 15.45
N PRO A 357 3.47 5.11 15.61
CA PRO A 357 2.47 5.11 14.54
C PRO A 357 2.13 6.53 14.08
N MET A 358 2.07 7.48 15.03
CA MET A 358 1.77 8.88 14.75
C MET A 358 2.88 9.59 13.98
N LEU A 359 4.16 9.29 14.28
CA LEU A 359 5.28 9.84 13.51
C LEU A 359 5.26 9.37 12.06
N TYR A 360 4.98 8.08 11.82
CA TYR A 360 4.76 7.57 10.48
C TYR A 360 3.54 8.24 9.81
N ALA A 361 2.47 8.52 10.54
CA ALA A 361 1.30 9.24 9.99
C ALA A 361 1.62 10.68 9.59
N PHE A 362 2.46 11.39 10.36
CA PHE A 362 2.98 12.70 9.93
C PHE A 362 3.89 12.58 8.70
N GLY A 363 4.74 11.56 8.64
CA GLY A 363 5.54 11.24 7.46
C GLY A 363 4.66 11.03 6.22
N PHE A 364 3.57 10.27 6.35
CA PHE A 364 2.56 10.11 5.30
C PHE A 364 2.02 11.46 4.86
N ILE A 365 1.51 12.30 5.77
CA ILE A 365 0.89 13.58 5.40
C ILE A 365 1.89 14.46 4.63
N GLY A 366 3.13 14.57 5.12
CA GLY A 366 4.16 15.38 4.47
C GLY A 366 4.53 14.86 3.08
N LEU A 367 4.94 13.59 2.98
CA LEU A 367 5.39 13.01 1.71
C LEU A 367 4.26 12.90 0.69
N PHE A 368 3.07 12.48 1.11
CA PHE A 368 1.90 12.40 0.24
C PHE A 368 1.48 13.78 -0.25
N THR A 369 1.56 14.83 0.57
CA THR A 369 1.21 16.19 0.12
C THR A 369 2.20 16.68 -0.95
N ILE A 370 3.50 16.51 -0.76
CA ILE A 370 4.51 16.88 -1.76
C ILE A 370 4.30 16.07 -3.06
N GLY A 371 4.10 14.76 -2.94
CA GLY A 371 3.79 13.89 -4.09
C GLY A 371 2.50 14.29 -4.81
N GLY A 372 1.43 14.56 -4.06
CA GLY A 372 0.13 14.99 -4.62
C GLY A 372 0.22 16.32 -5.37
N LEU A 373 0.93 17.29 -4.81
CA LEU A 373 1.15 18.59 -5.46
C LEU A 373 1.92 18.45 -6.78
N THR A 374 2.96 17.60 -6.81
CA THR A 374 3.72 17.34 -8.05
C THR A 374 2.89 16.57 -9.09
N GLY A 375 1.90 15.78 -8.67
CA GLY A 375 0.96 15.10 -9.57
C GLY A 375 0.05 16.05 -10.34
N VAL A 376 -0.28 17.21 -9.78
CA VAL A 376 -1.08 18.24 -10.49
C VAL A 376 -0.30 18.81 -11.68
N PHE A 377 1.04 18.93 -11.58
CA PHE A 377 1.87 19.32 -12.72
C PHE A 377 1.82 18.26 -13.83
N LEU A 378 1.87 16.98 -13.49
CA LEU A 378 1.77 15.88 -14.47
C LEU A 378 0.35 15.74 -15.04
N GLY A 379 -0.67 16.15 -14.29
CA GLY A 379 -2.03 16.25 -14.81
C GLY A 379 -2.25 17.39 -15.80
N SER A 380 -1.30 18.35 -15.90
CA SER A 380 -1.37 19.50 -16.80
C SER A 380 -0.66 19.20 -18.13
N LEU A 381 -1.39 19.29 -19.24
CA LEU A 381 -0.85 18.97 -20.58
C LEU A 381 0.46 19.70 -20.90
N GLY A 382 0.55 21.00 -20.61
CA GLY A 382 1.73 21.79 -20.96
C GLY A 382 2.98 21.40 -20.17
N MET A 383 2.80 21.07 -18.88
CA MET A 383 3.92 20.64 -18.03
C MET A 383 4.28 19.18 -18.27
N ASP A 384 3.30 18.33 -18.55
CA ASP A 384 3.54 16.90 -18.81
C ASP A 384 4.46 16.69 -20.01
N ILE A 385 4.34 17.48 -21.09
CA ILE A 385 5.25 17.41 -22.24
C ILE A 385 6.73 17.57 -21.82
N HIS A 386 7.01 18.44 -20.86
CA HIS A 386 8.37 18.68 -20.36
C HIS A 386 8.83 17.62 -19.36
N LEU A 387 7.91 17.09 -18.55
CA LEU A 387 8.24 16.24 -17.40
C LEU A 387 8.12 14.74 -17.70
N THR A 388 7.39 14.36 -18.75
CA THR A 388 7.13 12.97 -19.11
C THR A 388 8.41 12.24 -19.52
N GLU A 389 8.51 10.97 -19.12
CA GLU A 389 9.70 10.12 -19.27
C GLU A 389 10.98 10.67 -18.60
N THR A 390 10.88 11.64 -17.69
CA THR A 390 12.02 12.10 -16.87
C THR A 390 12.02 11.50 -15.47
N TYR A 391 13.10 11.74 -14.71
CA TYR A 391 13.16 11.45 -13.28
C TYR A 391 12.11 12.20 -12.44
N PHE A 392 11.43 13.22 -12.99
CA PHE A 392 10.36 13.91 -12.28
C PHE A 392 9.18 12.98 -12.00
N ILE A 393 8.78 12.16 -12.99
CA ILE A 393 7.74 11.15 -12.79
C ILE A 393 8.19 10.08 -11.79
N VAL A 394 9.47 9.68 -11.84
CA VAL A 394 10.04 8.72 -10.90
C VAL A 394 9.90 9.27 -9.47
N ALA A 395 10.35 10.50 -9.23
CA ALA A 395 10.23 11.15 -7.94
C ALA A 395 8.77 11.30 -7.50
N HIS A 396 7.89 11.83 -8.36
CA HIS A 396 6.46 12.00 -8.07
C HIS A 396 5.83 10.69 -7.60
N PHE A 397 5.95 9.63 -8.40
CA PHE A 397 5.34 8.34 -8.09
C PHE A 397 5.91 7.74 -6.81
N HIS A 398 7.22 7.84 -6.59
CA HIS A 398 7.83 7.37 -5.36
C HIS A 398 7.36 8.16 -4.15
N PHE A 399 7.20 9.48 -4.22
CA PHE A 399 6.67 10.28 -3.11
C PHE A 399 5.28 9.82 -2.67
N VAL A 400 4.42 9.46 -3.62
CA VAL A 400 3.06 9.00 -3.31
C VAL A 400 3.04 7.52 -2.89
N MET A 401 3.65 6.63 -3.67
CA MET A 401 3.51 5.17 -3.51
C MET A 401 4.57 4.53 -2.64
N VAL A 402 5.76 5.11 -2.52
CA VAL A 402 6.76 4.63 -1.55
C VAL A 402 6.71 5.52 -0.33
N GLY A 403 6.91 6.82 -0.46
CA GLY A 403 6.88 7.78 0.63
C GLY A 403 5.56 7.73 1.41
N GLY A 404 4.45 8.09 0.76
CA GLY A 404 3.12 8.06 1.37
C GLY A 404 2.74 6.65 1.81
N MET A 405 2.47 5.76 0.86
CA MET A 405 1.89 4.44 1.18
C MET A 405 2.74 3.59 2.13
N LEU A 406 4.08 3.58 2.03
CA LEU A 406 4.91 2.81 2.96
C LEU A 406 4.93 3.41 4.37
N MET A 407 4.88 4.74 4.50
CA MET A 407 4.69 5.38 5.80
C MET A 407 3.34 4.98 6.41
N ALA A 408 2.26 4.96 5.61
CA ALA A 408 0.97 4.45 6.05
C ALA A 408 1.03 2.97 6.47
N PHE A 409 1.68 2.12 5.67
CA PHE A 409 1.86 0.70 6.00
C PHE A 409 2.62 0.51 7.32
N LEU A 410 3.75 1.19 7.49
CA LEU A 410 4.53 1.15 8.74
C LEU A 410 3.75 1.73 9.91
N SER A 411 3.01 2.84 9.72
CA SER A 411 2.10 3.38 10.73
C SER A 411 1.13 2.32 11.22
N GLY A 412 0.48 1.61 10.29
CA GLY A 412 -0.47 0.55 10.60
C GLY A 412 0.17 -0.67 11.26
N VAL A 413 1.30 -1.16 10.72
CA VAL A 413 2.02 -2.28 11.33
C VAL A 413 2.35 -1.97 12.78
N HIS A 414 2.86 -0.78 13.10
CA HIS A 414 3.14 -0.39 14.47
C HIS A 414 1.86 -0.23 15.30
N PHE A 415 0.81 0.38 14.75
CA PHE A 415 -0.43 0.58 15.48
C PHE A 415 -1.08 -0.74 15.91
N TRP A 416 -1.16 -1.73 15.01
CA TRP A 416 -1.77 -3.03 15.29
C TRP A 416 -0.76 -4.14 15.64
N TRP A 417 0.54 -3.86 15.72
CA TRP A 417 1.55 -4.82 16.18
C TRP A 417 1.19 -5.50 17.51
N PRO A 418 0.81 -4.76 18.57
CA PRO A 418 0.40 -5.39 19.83
C PRO A 418 -0.85 -6.25 19.68
N LYS A 419 -1.78 -5.88 18.78
CA LYS A 419 -2.97 -6.68 18.49
C LYS A 419 -2.61 -7.99 17.76
N MET A 420 -1.70 -7.92 16.80
CA MET A 420 -1.26 -9.11 16.05
C MET A 420 -0.41 -10.06 16.91
N THR A 421 0.45 -9.53 17.78
CA THR A 421 1.51 -10.34 18.41
C THR A 421 1.40 -10.47 19.93
N GLY A 422 0.57 -9.64 20.57
CA GLY A 422 0.49 -9.56 22.04
C GLY A 422 1.68 -8.86 22.69
N ARG A 423 2.54 -8.18 21.91
CA ARG A 423 3.76 -7.54 22.40
C ARG A 423 3.97 -6.13 21.86
N MET A 424 4.62 -5.31 22.66
CA MET A 424 5.08 -3.96 22.31
C MET A 424 6.51 -4.00 21.75
N TYR A 425 6.82 -3.07 20.85
CA TYR A 425 8.16 -2.85 20.30
C TYR A 425 8.91 -1.74 21.07
N PRO A 426 10.25 -1.58 20.87
CA PRO A 426 11.02 -0.58 21.60
C PRO A 426 10.81 0.84 21.06
N GLU A 427 9.92 1.58 21.72
CA GLU A 427 9.42 2.89 21.27
C GLU A 427 10.52 3.89 20.84
N GLY A 428 11.61 4.04 21.60
CA GLY A 428 12.68 4.99 21.25
C GLY A 428 13.36 4.68 19.91
N LEU A 429 13.70 3.41 19.67
CA LEU A 429 14.32 2.96 18.42
C LEU A 429 13.32 3.05 17.26
N SER A 430 12.05 2.75 17.52
CA SER A 430 11.00 2.81 16.50
C SER A 430 10.69 4.24 16.05
N LYS A 431 10.74 5.23 16.96
CA LYS A 431 10.67 6.66 16.61
C LYS A 431 11.87 7.12 15.77
N LEU A 432 13.08 6.68 16.14
CA LEU A 432 14.28 6.96 15.35
C LEU A 432 14.14 6.39 13.93
N ALA A 433 13.64 5.16 13.79
CA ALA A 433 13.42 4.54 12.49
C ALA A 433 12.43 5.32 11.62
N ALA A 434 11.34 5.84 12.20
CA ALA A 434 10.39 6.68 11.48
C ALA A 434 11.06 7.95 10.93
N LEU A 435 11.90 8.61 11.75
CA LEU A 435 12.64 9.79 11.35
C LEU A 435 13.70 9.50 10.28
N VAL A 436 14.50 8.45 10.47
CA VAL A 436 15.54 8.03 9.50
C VAL A 436 14.89 7.67 8.16
N THR A 437 13.76 6.96 8.19
CA THR A 437 13.00 6.64 6.97
C THR A 437 12.53 7.91 6.27
N PHE A 438 11.98 8.88 6.99
CA PHE A 438 11.49 10.13 6.41
C PHE A 438 12.63 10.95 5.78
N ILE A 439 13.73 11.12 6.50
CA ILE A 439 14.90 11.87 6.02
C ILE A 439 15.55 11.16 4.83
N GLY A 440 15.81 9.86 4.94
CA GLY A 440 16.37 9.05 3.85
C GLY A 440 15.51 9.13 2.60
N PHE A 441 14.19 9.10 2.76
CA PHE A 441 13.25 9.23 1.64
C PHE A 441 13.38 10.58 0.94
N ILE A 442 13.34 11.69 1.68
CA ILE A 442 13.51 13.04 1.13
C ILE A 442 14.86 13.14 0.40
N LEU A 443 15.95 12.72 1.05
CA LEU A 443 17.29 12.77 0.46
C LEU A 443 17.42 11.91 -0.81
N THR A 444 16.66 10.81 -0.90
CA THR A 444 16.66 9.95 -2.09
C THR A 444 15.94 10.62 -3.26
N PHE A 445 14.68 11.04 -3.06
CA PHE A 445 13.79 11.36 -4.19
C PHE A 445 13.64 12.85 -4.45
N PHE A 446 13.94 13.73 -3.49
CA PHE A 446 13.88 15.17 -3.74
C PHE A 446 14.90 15.63 -4.80
N PRO A 447 16.18 15.16 -4.79
CA PRO A 447 17.11 15.46 -5.88
C PRO A 447 16.63 14.96 -7.24
N GLN A 448 15.81 13.90 -7.27
CA GLN A 448 15.27 13.34 -8.50
C GLN A 448 14.23 14.26 -9.16
N PHE A 449 13.47 15.05 -8.39
CA PHE A 449 12.64 16.11 -8.96
C PHE A 449 13.48 17.14 -9.72
N ILE A 450 14.64 17.50 -9.17
CA ILE A 450 15.53 18.52 -9.76
C ILE A 450 16.12 18.00 -11.06
N VAL A 451 16.80 16.84 -11.06
CA VAL A 451 17.38 16.29 -12.30
C VAL A 451 16.29 15.98 -13.33
N GLY A 452 15.11 15.54 -12.90
CA GLY A 452 13.97 15.32 -13.78
C GLY A 452 13.50 16.59 -14.47
N TYR A 453 13.32 17.67 -13.71
CA TYR A 453 12.97 18.99 -14.24
C TYR A 453 14.05 19.55 -15.19
N LEU A 454 15.33 19.26 -14.91
CA LEU A 454 16.46 19.62 -15.77
C LEU A 454 16.60 18.70 -17.00
N GLY A 455 15.71 17.73 -17.20
CA GLY A 455 15.65 16.90 -18.40
C GLY A 455 16.40 15.57 -18.33
N MET A 456 16.82 15.10 -17.15
CA MET A 456 17.39 13.76 -17.01
C MET A 456 16.32 12.68 -17.25
N PRO A 457 16.43 11.89 -18.33
CA PRO A 457 15.42 10.89 -18.65
C PRO A 457 15.51 9.68 -17.73
N ARG A 458 14.38 8.98 -17.52
CA ARG A 458 14.32 7.75 -16.72
C ARG A 458 14.73 6.52 -17.54
N ARG A 459 15.15 5.44 -16.87
CA ARG A 459 15.57 4.16 -17.49
C ARG A 459 16.90 4.22 -18.27
N TYR A 460 17.80 5.12 -17.87
CA TYR A 460 19.16 5.21 -18.40
C TYR A 460 20.15 4.73 -17.35
N ALA A 461 21.11 3.90 -17.77
CA ALA A 461 22.20 3.40 -16.93
C ALA A 461 23.36 4.41 -16.79
N ALA A 462 23.45 5.38 -17.70
CA ALA A 462 24.42 6.46 -17.69
C ALA A 462 23.71 7.82 -17.77
N TYR A 463 24.38 8.88 -17.33
CA TYR A 463 23.84 10.23 -17.32
C TYR A 463 24.94 11.30 -17.51
N PRO A 464 24.58 12.53 -17.91
CA PRO A 464 25.54 13.63 -18.06
C PRO A 464 26.26 14.02 -16.74
N PRO A 465 27.58 14.28 -16.75
CA PRO A 465 28.36 14.55 -15.53
C PRO A 465 27.82 15.68 -14.64
N GLU A 466 27.17 16.68 -15.20
CA GLU A 466 26.55 17.80 -14.48
C GLU A 466 25.49 17.36 -13.45
N PHE A 467 24.87 16.18 -13.63
CA PHE A 467 23.89 15.65 -12.69
C PHE A 467 24.50 14.76 -11.58
N GLN A 468 25.84 14.60 -11.55
CA GLN A 468 26.49 13.69 -10.61
C GLN A 468 26.22 14.05 -9.16
N VAL A 469 26.31 15.33 -8.78
CA VAL A 469 26.11 15.76 -7.38
C VAL A 469 24.74 15.35 -6.86
N LEU A 470 23.69 15.54 -7.67
CA LEU A 470 22.32 15.19 -7.29
C LEU A 470 22.08 13.68 -7.27
N ASN A 471 22.76 12.93 -8.15
CA ASN A 471 22.72 11.47 -8.13
C ASN A 471 23.46 10.88 -6.93
N VAL A 472 24.62 11.41 -6.56
CA VAL A 472 25.35 11.04 -5.34
C VAL A 472 24.50 11.31 -4.11
N LEU A 473 23.84 12.48 -4.03
CA LEU A 473 22.92 12.80 -2.94
C LEU A 473 21.74 11.82 -2.89
N SER A 474 21.14 11.51 -4.03
CA SER A 474 20.04 10.54 -4.14
C SER A 474 20.48 9.14 -3.69
N THR A 475 21.68 8.70 -4.05
CA THR A 475 22.24 7.40 -3.65
C THR A 475 22.63 7.33 -2.17
N ALA A 476 23.17 8.42 -1.62
CA ALA A 476 23.42 8.54 -0.18
C ALA A 476 22.09 8.51 0.60
N GLY A 477 21.07 9.23 0.12
CA GLY A 477 19.71 9.16 0.65
C GLY A 477 19.15 7.75 0.62
N ALA A 478 19.35 7.01 -0.48
CA ALA A 478 18.86 5.64 -0.63
C ALA A 478 19.52 4.69 0.38
N SER A 479 20.79 4.89 0.69
CA SER A 479 21.50 4.15 1.74
C SER A 479 20.91 4.42 3.13
N VAL A 480 20.64 5.68 3.46
CA VAL A 480 19.98 6.07 4.72
C VAL A 480 18.57 5.48 4.79
N LEU A 481 17.83 5.53 3.68
CA LEU A 481 16.50 4.95 3.57
C LEU A 481 16.51 3.43 3.76
N GLY A 482 17.50 2.74 3.20
CA GLY A 482 17.72 1.31 3.41
C GLY A 482 17.88 0.96 4.89
N VAL A 483 18.70 1.73 5.63
CA VAL A 483 18.81 1.59 7.09
C VAL A 483 17.46 1.84 7.78
N GLY A 484 16.75 2.90 7.37
CA GLY A 484 15.41 3.23 7.85
C GLY A 484 14.42 2.06 7.73
N TYR A 485 14.44 1.34 6.60
CA TYR A 485 13.58 0.18 6.37
C TYR A 485 14.04 -1.10 7.08
N LEU A 486 15.35 -1.29 7.27
CA LEU A 486 15.88 -2.45 8.00
C LEU A 486 15.57 -2.36 9.50
N LEU A 487 15.58 -1.17 10.08
CA LEU A 487 15.32 -0.99 11.53
C LEU A 487 13.99 -1.62 11.98
N PRO A 488 12.81 -1.31 11.37
CA PRO A 488 11.54 -1.97 11.70
C PRO A 488 11.60 -3.48 11.62
N MET A 489 12.24 -4.04 10.58
CA MET A 489 12.36 -5.49 10.46
C MET A 489 13.10 -6.09 11.67
N LEU A 490 14.20 -5.46 12.09
CA LEU A 490 15.03 -5.95 13.20
C LEU A 490 14.32 -5.82 14.55
N TYR A 491 13.76 -4.65 14.88
CA TYR A 491 13.17 -4.47 16.21
C TYR A 491 11.78 -5.09 16.33
N LEU A 492 10.99 -5.19 15.25
CA LEU A 492 9.70 -5.88 15.30
C LEU A 492 9.94 -7.38 15.48
N THR A 493 10.85 -8.00 14.73
CA THR A 493 11.20 -9.42 14.92
C THR A 493 11.79 -9.68 16.31
N TRP A 494 12.66 -8.81 16.82
CA TRP A 494 13.14 -8.86 18.20
C TRP A 494 11.99 -8.78 19.23
N SER A 495 11.02 -7.91 18.99
CA SER A 495 9.89 -7.70 19.91
C SER A 495 9.00 -8.92 20.07
N LEU A 496 8.96 -9.84 19.09
CA LEU A 496 8.19 -11.09 19.19
C LEU A 496 8.61 -11.95 20.38
N LYS A 497 9.87 -11.86 20.79
CA LYS A 497 10.43 -12.62 21.92
C LYS A 497 10.65 -11.75 23.16
N TYR A 498 11.19 -10.55 22.97
CA TYR A 498 11.68 -9.71 24.07
C TYR A 498 10.83 -8.46 24.33
N GLY A 499 9.83 -8.18 23.49
CA GLY A 499 8.92 -7.06 23.66
C GLY A 499 8.06 -7.21 24.92
N LYS A 500 7.76 -6.08 25.57
CA LYS A 500 6.83 -6.05 26.73
C LYS A 500 5.48 -6.62 26.30
N ILE A 501 4.81 -7.34 27.20
CA ILE A 501 3.48 -7.87 26.92
C ILE A 501 2.52 -6.69 26.73
N ALA A 502 1.66 -6.78 25.72
CA ALA A 502 0.63 -5.80 25.45
C ALA A 502 -0.73 -6.30 25.94
N GLY A 503 -1.46 -5.45 26.65
CA GLY A 503 -2.85 -5.70 27.02
C GLY A 503 -3.80 -5.59 25.82
N ALA A 504 -5.10 -5.69 26.10
CA ALA A 504 -6.15 -5.63 25.07
C ALA A 504 -6.15 -4.31 24.28
N ASN A 505 -5.94 -3.18 24.97
CA ASN A 505 -5.98 -1.83 24.40
C ASN A 505 -4.83 -0.95 24.91
N PRO A 506 -3.58 -1.16 24.43
CA PRO A 506 -2.42 -0.39 24.88
C PRO A 506 -2.50 1.10 24.48
N TRP A 507 -3.36 1.43 23.53
CA TRP A 507 -3.48 2.78 22.99
C TRP A 507 -4.67 3.56 23.55
N GLN A 508 -5.56 2.96 24.35
CA GLN A 508 -6.90 3.51 24.63
C GLN A 508 -7.62 3.97 23.36
N ALA A 509 -7.50 3.17 22.30
CA ALA A 509 -8.16 3.42 21.03
C ALA A 509 -9.64 3.03 21.10
N THR A 510 -10.44 3.71 20.29
CA THR A 510 -11.82 3.30 19.98
C THR A 510 -11.80 2.20 18.92
N GLY A 511 -12.89 1.43 18.81
CA GLY A 511 -12.99 0.32 17.85
C GLY A 511 -13.27 -1.02 18.51
N LEU A 512 -13.79 -1.98 17.74
CA LEU A 512 -14.10 -3.32 18.24
C LEU A 512 -12.85 -4.17 18.45
N GLU A 513 -11.82 -3.94 17.64
CA GLU A 513 -10.54 -4.65 17.73
C GLU A 513 -9.81 -4.38 19.04
N TRP A 514 -10.06 -3.23 19.65
CA TRP A 514 -9.48 -2.84 20.94
C TRP A 514 -10.34 -3.23 22.13
N GLN A 515 -11.50 -3.87 21.92
CA GLN A 515 -12.37 -4.40 22.97
C GLN A 515 -12.16 -5.90 23.23
N ILE A 516 -11.27 -6.54 22.45
CA ILE A 516 -10.89 -7.94 22.61
C ILE A 516 -9.44 -8.07 23.05
N GLN A 517 -9.07 -9.25 23.56
CA GLN A 517 -7.71 -9.54 23.99
C GLN A 517 -6.66 -9.42 22.87
N SER A 518 -5.39 -9.31 23.27
CA SER A 518 -4.23 -9.21 22.39
C SER A 518 -3.26 -10.35 22.68
N PRO A 519 -3.02 -11.31 21.76
CA PRO A 519 -3.67 -11.46 20.46
C PRO A 519 -5.11 -12.02 20.54
N PRO A 520 -5.97 -11.80 19.52
CA PRO A 520 -7.36 -12.27 19.50
C PRO A 520 -7.54 -13.79 19.53
N LEU A 521 -8.75 -14.25 19.86
CA LEU A 521 -9.20 -15.62 19.62
C LEU A 521 -9.38 -15.90 18.13
N THR A 522 -9.41 -17.18 17.73
CA THR A 522 -9.70 -17.58 16.34
C THR A 522 -11.04 -17.04 15.87
N GLU A 523 -12.06 -17.08 16.72
CA GLU A 523 -13.42 -16.59 16.49
C GLU A 523 -13.60 -15.06 16.67
N ASN A 524 -12.53 -14.33 17.01
CA ASN A 524 -12.49 -12.91 17.38
C ASN A 524 -13.26 -12.58 18.68
N PHE A 525 -14.58 -12.77 18.68
CA PHE A 525 -15.49 -12.43 19.77
C PHE A 525 -16.17 -13.69 20.32
N LEU A 526 -16.29 -13.78 21.65
CA LEU A 526 -17.07 -14.84 22.30
C LEU A 526 -18.56 -14.70 22.01
N GLU A 527 -19.04 -13.45 21.99
CA GLU A 527 -20.41 -13.07 21.67
C GLU A 527 -20.39 -11.98 20.59
N THR A 528 -21.38 -12.00 19.68
CA THR A 528 -21.47 -10.98 18.63
C THR A 528 -21.74 -9.61 19.27
N PRO A 529 -20.89 -8.60 19.04
CA PRO A 529 -21.10 -7.28 19.63
C PRO A 529 -22.36 -6.62 19.03
N ILE A 530 -22.98 -5.73 19.80
CA ILE A 530 -24.03 -4.83 19.31
C ILE A 530 -23.42 -3.43 19.24
N VAL A 531 -23.52 -2.77 18.09
CA VAL A 531 -22.92 -1.45 17.87
C VAL A 531 -24.00 -0.39 17.78
N ASP A 532 -24.17 0.37 18.86
CA ASP A 532 -25.13 1.46 19.00
C ASP A 532 -24.49 2.86 19.06
N TYR A 533 -23.15 2.93 19.07
CA TYR A 533 -22.36 4.16 19.09
C TYR A 533 -21.74 4.50 17.72
N GLU A 534 -21.24 5.73 17.59
CA GLU A 534 -20.62 6.22 16.36
C GLU A 534 -19.13 5.85 16.27
N ALA A 535 -18.57 5.84 15.06
CA ALA A 535 -17.14 5.61 14.86
C ALA A 535 -16.33 6.71 15.56
N TYR A 536 -15.21 6.31 16.19
CA TYR A 536 -14.27 7.20 16.89
C TYR A 536 -14.81 7.88 18.16
N ASP A 537 -15.83 7.32 18.80
CA ASP A 537 -16.46 7.91 19.99
C ASP A 537 -15.64 7.77 21.29
N TYR A 538 -14.74 8.72 21.52
CA TYR A 538 -13.93 8.77 22.75
C TYR A 538 -14.71 9.16 24.00
N GLU A 539 -15.86 9.85 23.86
CA GLU A 539 -16.71 10.19 25.01
C GLU A 539 -17.45 8.95 25.52
N TRP A 540 -18.01 8.16 24.60
CA TRP A 540 -18.58 6.85 24.91
C TRP A 540 -17.56 5.94 25.58
N LEU A 541 -16.33 5.86 25.04
CA LEU A 541 -15.28 5.03 25.62
C LEU A 541 -14.94 5.46 27.05
N ALA A 542 -14.83 6.76 27.31
CA ALA A 542 -14.56 7.28 28.65
C ALA A 542 -15.66 6.93 29.66
N ASN A 543 -16.93 6.96 29.23
CA ASN A 543 -18.07 6.60 30.07
C ASN A 543 -18.13 5.09 30.35
N LYS A 544 -17.84 4.26 29.35
CA LYS A 544 -17.78 2.79 29.49
C LYS A 544 -16.70 2.39 30.50
N THR A 545 -15.49 2.92 30.38
CA THR A 545 -14.37 2.60 31.28
C THR A 545 -14.67 3.00 32.73
N LYS A 546 -15.35 4.14 32.96
CA LYS A 546 -15.77 4.56 34.31
C LYS A 546 -16.73 3.56 34.96
N ASN A 547 -17.69 3.03 34.20
CA ASN A 547 -18.67 2.06 34.69
C ASN A 547 -18.06 0.68 34.95
N GLU A 548 -17.05 0.28 34.17
CA GLU A 548 -16.28 -0.94 34.46
C GLU A 548 -15.53 -0.82 35.78
N VAL A 549 -14.86 0.31 36.06
CA VAL A 549 -14.13 0.51 37.33
C VAL A 549 -15.06 0.51 38.55
N THR A 550 -16.29 1.04 38.44
CA THR A 550 -17.24 1.04 39.57
C THR A 550 -17.90 -0.31 39.83
N THR A 551 -17.84 -1.26 38.89
CA THR A 551 -18.48 -2.58 39.02
C THR A 551 -17.53 -3.69 39.49
N VAL A 552 -16.22 -3.43 39.60
CA VAL A 552 -15.23 -4.38 40.17
C VAL A 552 -14.99 -4.16 41.68
N GLY A 553 -15.99 -3.65 42.40
CA GLY A 553 -15.95 -3.46 43.86
C GLY A 553 -16.37 -4.70 44.62
#